data_AF-A0AAU4ZCE8-F1
#
_entry.id   AF-A0AAU4ZCE8-F1
#
_cell.length_a   1.000
_cell.length_b   1.000
_cell.length_c   1.000
_cell.angle_alpha   90.00
_cell.angle_beta   90.00
_cell.angle_gamma   90.00
#
_symmetry.space_group_name_H-M   'P 1'
#
loop_
_entity.id
_entity.type
_entity.pdbx_description
1 polymer ?
#
loop_
_entity_poly.entity_id
_entity_poly.type
_entity_poly.pdbx_seq_one_letter_code
_entity_poly.pdbx_strand_id
1 'polypeptide(L)'
;MTTPADELRAAAEKLRALTTAASTDTDGTPTTQWNAEPRWPDDPDGHWNLYGGYTSRDDGRRFGWPRLNRGGSQHRQAYMHPQHAEYAAAMGPALGLALADWLDKEAAIWDHIDSVAAEQGPKGLKVAVGLSTHNEALAVARQILGTEVRTR
;
A
#
# COMPACT_ATOMS: atom_id res chain seq x y z
N MET A 1 -10.64 4.59 -24.62
CA MET A 1 -9.94 3.35 -24.22
C MET A 1 -8.92 3.76 -23.19
N THR A 2 -8.87 3.10 -22.04
CA THR A 2 -7.80 3.30 -21.05
C THR A 2 -6.53 2.66 -21.58
N THR A 3 -5.42 3.40 -21.62
CA THR A 3 -4.11 2.84 -21.98
C THR A 3 -3.49 2.13 -20.77
N PRO A 4 -2.49 1.23 -20.96
CA PRO A 4 -1.75 0.66 -19.84
C PRO A 4 -1.15 1.71 -18.91
N ALA A 5 -0.64 2.82 -19.47
CA ALA A 5 -0.11 3.93 -18.69
C ALA A 5 -1.18 4.60 -17.82
N ASP A 6 -2.41 4.77 -18.34
CA ASP A 6 -3.53 5.32 -17.57
C ASP A 6 -3.93 4.39 -16.42
N GLU A 7 -3.94 3.07 -16.63
CA GLU A 7 -4.22 2.09 -15.57
C GLU A 7 -3.17 2.16 -14.45
N LEU A 8 -1.88 2.26 -14.80
CA LEU A 8 -0.78 2.39 -13.84
C LEU A 8 -0.89 3.66 -13.01
N ARG A 9 -1.15 4.82 -13.65
CA ARG A 9 -1.36 6.10 -12.94
C ARG A 9 -2.56 6.06 -12.02
N ALA A 10 -3.68 5.51 -12.49
CA ALA A 10 -4.89 5.39 -11.67
C ALA A 10 -4.64 4.50 -10.44
N ALA A 11 -3.89 3.40 -10.60
CA ALA A 11 -3.48 2.56 -9.48
C ALA A 11 -2.54 3.29 -8.51
N ALA A 12 -1.57 4.05 -9.02
CA ALA A 12 -0.66 4.87 -8.22
C ALA A 12 -1.41 5.93 -7.40
N GLU A 13 -2.33 6.68 -8.02
CA GLU A 13 -3.16 7.68 -7.36
C GLU A 13 -4.02 7.05 -6.26
N LYS A 14 -4.71 5.96 -6.57
CA LYS A 14 -5.51 5.21 -5.59
C LYS A 14 -4.65 4.75 -4.41
N LEU A 15 -3.46 4.21 -4.69
CA LEU A 15 -2.57 3.72 -3.66
C LEU A 15 -2.00 4.85 -2.79
N ARG A 16 -1.68 6.01 -3.36
CA ARG A 16 -1.30 7.21 -2.58
C ARG A 16 -2.45 7.64 -1.68
N ALA A 17 -3.66 7.76 -2.22
CA ALA A 17 -4.83 8.17 -1.43
C ALA A 17 -5.09 7.22 -0.26
N LEU A 18 -5.06 5.89 -0.51
CA LEU A 18 -5.23 4.88 0.55
C LEU A 18 -4.08 4.92 1.57
N THR A 19 -2.85 5.04 1.09
CA THR A 19 -1.66 5.10 1.95
C THR A 19 -1.68 6.34 2.84
N THR A 20 -1.98 7.52 2.29
CA THR A 20 -2.13 8.77 3.04
C THR A 20 -3.26 8.69 4.05
N ALA A 21 -4.41 8.14 3.68
CA ALA A 21 -5.53 7.94 4.61
C ALA A 21 -5.19 6.94 5.73
N ALA A 22 -4.43 5.89 5.42
CA ALA A 22 -4.00 4.90 6.41
C ALA A 22 -2.83 5.39 7.28
N SER A 23 -2.10 6.42 6.82
CA SER A 23 -0.96 7.00 7.50
C SER A 23 -1.27 8.32 8.20
N THR A 24 -2.54 8.71 8.34
CA THR A 24 -2.94 9.90 9.10
C THR A 24 -3.85 9.50 10.26
N ASP A 25 -3.57 10.04 11.45
CA ASP A 25 -4.49 9.90 12.58
C ASP A 25 -5.73 10.80 12.44
N THR A 26 -6.64 10.72 13.41
CA THR A 26 -7.88 11.52 13.41
C THR A 26 -7.65 13.02 13.46
N ASP A 27 -6.46 13.44 13.89
CA ASP A 27 -6.06 14.84 14.00
C ASP A 27 -5.23 15.28 12.77
N GLY A 28 -5.07 14.40 11.78
CA GLY A 28 -4.32 14.65 10.55
C GLY A 28 -2.82 14.50 10.70
N THR A 29 -2.33 13.95 11.81
CA THR A 29 -0.90 13.75 12.05
C THR A 29 -0.39 12.56 11.24
N PRO A 30 0.62 12.74 10.36
CA PRO A 30 1.19 11.64 9.59
C PRO A 30 1.96 10.66 10.48
N THR A 31 1.79 9.37 10.23
CA THR A 31 2.56 8.27 10.79
C THR A 31 3.42 7.68 9.69
N THR A 32 4.73 7.72 9.82
CA THR A 32 5.66 7.21 8.80
C THR A 32 5.98 5.72 8.95
N GLN A 33 5.62 5.14 10.09
CA GLN A 33 5.88 3.75 10.43
C GLN A 33 4.65 3.16 11.11
N TRP A 34 4.47 1.85 11.00
CA TRP A 34 3.51 1.09 11.79
C TRP A 34 4.27 0.13 12.70
N ASN A 35 3.71 -0.13 13.86
CA ASN A 35 4.28 -1.01 14.88
C ASN A 35 3.25 -2.08 15.21
N ALA A 36 3.75 -3.31 15.42
CA ALA A 36 2.97 -4.45 15.85
C ALA A 36 3.51 -4.88 17.23
N GLU A 37 2.64 -4.92 18.24
CA GLU A 37 3.02 -5.35 19.59
C GLU A 37 1.92 -6.24 20.21
N PRO A 38 2.28 -7.20 21.08
CA PRO A 38 1.30 -7.94 21.87
C PRO A 38 0.39 -6.98 22.63
N ARG A 39 -0.90 -7.28 22.68
CA ARG A 39 -1.86 -6.43 23.39
C ARG A 39 -1.56 -6.33 24.88
N TRP A 40 -1.06 -7.42 25.45
CA TRP A 40 -0.53 -7.53 26.80
C TRP A 40 0.72 -8.41 26.78
N PRO A 41 1.64 -8.25 27.75
CA PRO A 41 2.85 -9.10 27.82
C PRO A 41 2.55 -10.60 27.83
N ASP A 42 1.44 -11.00 28.47
CA ASP A 42 1.05 -12.40 28.66
C ASP A 42 -0.29 -12.74 27.97
N ASP A 43 -0.61 -12.12 26.82
CA ASP A 43 -1.89 -12.36 26.14
C ASP A 43 -2.01 -13.83 25.68
N PRO A 44 -2.86 -14.67 26.32
CA PRO A 44 -2.93 -16.10 26.05
C PRO A 44 -3.54 -16.41 24.69
N ASP A 45 -4.30 -15.46 24.13
CA ASP A 45 -4.95 -15.61 22.84
C ASP A 45 -4.06 -15.10 21.69
N GLY A 46 -2.88 -14.56 22.02
CA GLY A 46 -1.93 -14.04 21.04
C GLY A 46 -2.49 -12.85 20.26
N HIS A 47 -3.28 -11.99 20.88
CA HIS A 47 -3.83 -10.82 20.20
C HIS A 47 -2.81 -9.69 20.10
N TRP A 48 -2.66 -9.10 18.90
CA TRP A 48 -1.71 -8.01 18.66
C TRP A 48 -2.42 -6.71 18.28
N ASN A 49 -1.82 -5.60 18.74
CA ASN A 49 -2.18 -4.25 18.33
C ASN A 49 -1.33 -3.85 17.12
N LEU A 50 -1.94 -3.10 16.20
CA LEU A 50 -1.24 -2.40 15.12
C LEU A 50 -1.49 -0.89 15.30
N TYR A 51 -0.42 -0.09 15.33
CA TYR A 51 -0.50 1.35 15.60
C TYR A 51 0.62 2.14 14.93
N GLY A 52 0.41 3.44 14.68
CA GLY A 52 1.38 4.29 13.97
C GLY A 52 2.62 4.69 14.80
N GLY A 53 2.46 5.00 16.07
CA GLY A 53 3.57 5.40 16.94
C GLY A 53 3.15 5.43 18.39
N TYR A 54 3.96 6.03 19.27
CA TYR A 54 3.56 6.23 20.65
C TYR A 54 3.23 7.70 20.88
N THR A 55 2.12 7.95 21.57
CA THR A 55 1.85 9.25 22.19
C THR A 55 1.85 9.11 23.70
N SER A 56 1.84 10.24 24.40
CA SER A 56 1.84 10.31 25.87
C SER A 56 0.57 10.98 26.35
N ARG A 57 -0.01 10.46 27.44
CA ARG A 57 -1.03 11.19 28.21
C ARG A 57 -0.40 12.24 29.11
N ASP A 58 -1.23 13.14 29.63
CA ASP A 58 -0.83 14.15 30.63
C ASP A 58 -0.22 13.53 31.90
N ASP A 59 -0.55 12.26 32.20
CA ASP A 59 0.01 11.50 33.33
C ASP A 59 1.35 10.81 33.03
N GLY A 60 1.95 11.06 31.85
CA GLY A 60 3.24 10.53 31.43
C GLY A 60 3.20 9.11 30.87
N ARG A 61 2.05 8.43 30.86
CA ARG A 61 1.93 7.08 30.30
C ARG A 61 1.96 7.12 28.77
N ARG A 62 2.80 6.27 28.17
CA ARG A 62 2.88 6.09 26.71
C ARG A 62 1.91 5.01 26.23
N PHE A 63 1.29 5.23 25.07
CA PHE A 63 0.42 4.25 24.44
C PHE A 63 0.48 4.35 22.91
N GLY A 64 0.23 3.22 22.23
CA GLY A 64 0.19 3.17 20.78
C GLY A 64 -0.95 4.01 20.18
N TRP A 65 -0.62 4.91 19.27
CA TRP A 65 -1.53 5.85 18.60
C TRP A 65 -1.04 6.22 17.18
N PRO A 66 -1.94 6.42 16.19
CA PRO A 66 -3.33 5.97 16.19
C PRO A 66 -3.38 4.45 16.21
N ARG A 67 -4.45 3.88 16.81
CA ARG A 67 -4.74 2.46 16.63
C ARG A 67 -5.31 2.24 15.23
N LEU A 68 -4.62 1.44 14.43
CA LEU A 68 -4.98 1.16 13.04
C LEU A 68 -6.03 0.05 12.96
N ASN A 69 -6.05 -0.83 13.94
CA ASN A 69 -7.14 -1.79 14.13
C ASN A 69 -8.34 -1.04 14.74
N ARG A 70 -9.30 -0.64 13.92
CA ARG A 70 -10.59 -0.12 14.38
C ARG A 70 -11.62 -1.23 14.52
N GLY A 71 -12.47 -1.10 15.54
CA GLY A 71 -13.54 -2.04 15.84
C GLY A 71 -13.46 -2.57 17.27
N GLY A 72 -14.45 -3.38 17.63
CA GLY A 72 -14.57 -3.92 18.97
C GLY A 72 -15.48 -3.12 19.91
N SER A 73 -15.78 -3.69 21.06
CA SER A 73 -16.55 -3.06 22.14
C SER A 73 -15.66 -2.80 23.35
N GLN A 74 -16.19 -2.12 24.37
CA GLN A 74 -15.52 -2.02 25.68
C GLN A 74 -15.06 -3.39 26.23
N HIS A 75 -15.78 -4.46 25.88
CA HIS A 75 -15.48 -5.83 26.32
C HIS A 75 -14.63 -6.62 25.32
N ARG A 76 -14.43 -6.13 24.10
CA ARG A 76 -13.69 -6.83 23.06
C ARG A 76 -13.02 -5.84 22.11
N GLN A 77 -11.83 -5.34 22.47
CA GLN A 77 -11.08 -4.40 21.61
C GLN A 77 -10.77 -5.04 20.26
N ALA A 78 -10.66 -4.23 19.19
CA ALA A 78 -10.10 -4.72 17.93
C ALA A 78 -8.68 -5.23 18.14
N TYR A 79 -8.41 -6.40 17.59
CA TYR A 79 -7.10 -7.03 17.55
C TYR A 79 -6.86 -7.59 16.16
N MET A 80 -5.60 -7.87 15.86
CA MET A 80 -5.18 -8.55 14.65
C MET A 80 -4.40 -9.80 15.05
N HIS A 81 -4.46 -10.84 14.21
CA HIS A 81 -3.61 -12.02 14.36
C HIS A 81 -2.12 -11.60 14.26
N PRO A 82 -1.20 -12.17 15.05
CA PRO A 82 0.20 -11.73 15.13
C PRO A 82 0.86 -11.60 13.76
N GLN A 83 0.77 -12.65 12.95
CA GLN A 83 1.39 -12.71 11.63
C GLN A 83 0.84 -11.65 10.67
N HIS A 84 -0.45 -11.30 10.79
CA HIS A 84 -1.04 -10.24 9.97
C HIS A 84 -0.57 -8.85 10.44
N ALA A 85 -0.45 -8.65 11.76
CA ALA A 85 0.02 -7.40 12.33
C ALA A 85 1.50 -7.14 11.97
N GLU A 86 2.35 -8.16 12.12
CA GLU A 86 3.76 -8.09 11.74
C GLU A 86 3.93 -7.84 10.24
N TYR A 87 3.19 -8.56 9.39
CA TYR A 87 3.19 -8.32 7.95
C TYR A 87 2.76 -6.88 7.62
N ALA A 88 1.65 -6.41 8.18
CA ALA A 88 1.17 -5.06 7.96
C ALA A 88 2.19 -4.01 8.43
N ALA A 89 2.81 -4.20 9.60
CA ALA A 89 3.84 -3.31 10.12
C ALA A 89 5.09 -3.26 9.23
N ALA A 90 5.51 -4.41 8.70
CA ALA A 90 6.63 -4.50 7.77
C ALA A 90 6.33 -3.80 6.43
N MET A 91 5.10 -3.90 5.92
CA MET A 91 4.69 -3.17 4.74
C MET A 91 4.67 -1.66 5.04
N GLY A 92 3.91 -1.25 6.06
CA GLY A 92 3.82 0.14 6.49
C GLY A 92 3.36 1.11 5.39
N PRO A 93 3.24 2.40 5.71
CA PRO A 93 2.80 3.40 4.75
C PRO A 93 3.91 3.82 3.79
N ALA A 94 5.18 3.76 4.19
CA ALA A 94 6.29 4.12 3.32
C ALA A 94 6.39 3.22 2.07
N LEU A 95 6.12 1.91 2.21
CA LEU A 95 6.12 0.99 1.08
C LEU A 95 4.97 1.27 0.11
N GLY A 96 3.78 1.63 0.62
CA GLY A 96 2.64 2.00 -0.23
C GLY A 96 2.95 3.21 -1.12
N LEU A 97 3.66 4.21 -0.58
CA LEU A 97 4.13 5.36 -1.36
C LEU A 97 5.22 4.96 -2.37
N ALA A 98 6.21 4.17 -1.95
CA ALA A 98 7.27 3.71 -2.83
C ALA A 98 6.72 2.88 -4.00
N LEU A 99 5.71 2.06 -3.75
CA LEU A 99 5.02 1.28 -4.78
C LEU A 99 4.24 2.19 -5.74
N ALA A 100 3.59 3.23 -5.24
CA ALA A 100 2.92 4.21 -6.11
C ALA A 100 3.91 4.97 -7.00
N ASP A 101 5.05 5.38 -6.46
CA ASP A 101 6.11 6.04 -7.24
C ASP A 101 6.74 5.11 -8.28
N TRP A 102 6.84 3.81 -7.97
CA TRP A 102 7.24 2.81 -8.96
C TRP A 102 6.21 2.70 -10.08
N LEU A 103 4.91 2.61 -9.77
CA LEU A 103 3.84 2.54 -10.78
C LEU A 103 3.84 3.76 -11.73
N ASP A 104 4.11 4.97 -11.23
CA ASP A 104 4.23 6.16 -12.08
C ASP A 104 5.44 6.10 -13.02
N LYS A 105 6.58 5.55 -12.56
CA LYS A 105 7.75 5.34 -13.42
C LYS A 105 7.44 4.32 -14.51
N GLU A 106 6.74 3.24 -14.17
CA GLU A 106 6.27 2.25 -15.14
C GLU A 106 5.32 2.88 -16.16
N ALA A 107 4.41 3.74 -15.72
CA ALA A 107 3.51 4.48 -16.63
C ALA A 107 4.28 5.36 -17.62
N ALA A 108 5.32 6.06 -17.16
CA ALA A 108 6.17 6.89 -18.02
C ALA A 108 6.94 6.06 -19.06
N ILE A 109 7.34 4.83 -18.71
CA ILE A 109 7.96 3.91 -19.66
C ILE A 109 6.95 3.48 -20.72
N TRP A 110 5.71 3.15 -20.34
CA TRP A 110 4.65 2.82 -21.30
C TRP A 110 4.35 3.95 -22.29
N ASP A 111 4.24 5.19 -21.82
CA ASP A 111 4.09 6.36 -22.71
C ASP A 111 5.24 6.45 -23.72
N HIS A 112 6.48 6.23 -23.26
CA HIS A 112 7.65 6.28 -24.13
C HIS A 112 7.61 5.19 -25.20
N ILE A 113 7.20 3.97 -24.82
CA ILE A 113 7.05 2.85 -25.75
C ILE A 113 5.98 3.18 -26.81
N ASP A 114 4.84 3.71 -26.39
CA ASP A 114 3.77 4.11 -27.31
C ASP A 114 4.24 5.21 -28.27
N SER A 115 5.01 6.19 -27.79
CA SER A 115 5.61 7.24 -28.61
C SER A 115 6.58 6.68 -29.65
N VAL A 116 7.50 5.79 -29.25
CA VAL A 116 8.48 5.16 -30.15
C VAL A 116 7.78 4.26 -31.18
N ALA A 117 6.75 3.53 -30.77
CA ALA A 117 5.97 2.68 -31.66
C ALA A 117 5.21 3.52 -32.72
N ALA A 118 4.68 4.67 -32.33
CA ALA A 118 4.02 5.60 -33.24
C ALA A 118 4.99 6.19 -34.27
N GLU A 119 6.22 6.49 -33.88
CA GLU A 119 7.25 7.08 -34.76
C GLU A 119 7.92 6.06 -35.70
N GLN A 120 8.22 4.85 -35.21
CA GLN A 120 9.09 3.89 -35.90
C GLN A 120 8.35 2.69 -36.51
N GLY A 121 7.05 2.58 -36.26
CA GLY A 121 6.25 1.44 -36.72
C GLY A 121 6.70 0.09 -36.11
N PRO A 122 6.35 -1.04 -36.74
CA PRO A 122 6.49 -2.38 -36.15
C PRO A 122 7.94 -2.81 -35.82
N LYS A 123 8.95 -2.14 -36.40
CA LYS A 123 10.37 -2.44 -36.14
C LYS A 123 10.88 -1.82 -34.83
N GLY A 124 10.38 -0.63 -34.44
CA GLY A 124 10.75 -0.01 -33.16
C GLY A 124 10.19 -0.77 -31.95
N LEU A 125 9.01 -1.39 -32.13
CA LEU A 125 8.33 -2.17 -31.09
C LEU A 125 9.19 -3.36 -30.60
N LYS A 126 9.85 -4.11 -31.49
CA LYS A 126 10.68 -5.27 -31.08
C LYS A 126 11.90 -4.93 -30.22
N VAL A 127 12.40 -3.70 -30.28
CA VAL A 127 13.53 -3.24 -29.46
C VAL A 127 13.06 -2.80 -28.08
N ALA A 128 11.84 -2.29 -27.96
CA ALA A 128 11.21 -1.94 -26.70
C ALA A 128 10.68 -3.16 -25.91
N VAL A 129 10.41 -4.29 -26.59
CA VAL A 129 9.65 -5.45 -26.08
C VAL A 129 10.43 -6.42 -25.15
N GLY A 130 11.47 -5.96 -24.46
CA GLY A 130 12.06 -6.69 -23.30
C GLY A 130 11.14 -6.71 -22.07
N LEU A 131 9.82 -6.84 -22.27
CA LEU A 131 8.73 -6.29 -21.46
C LEU A 131 8.20 -7.16 -20.30
N SER A 132 8.92 -8.17 -19.81
CA SER A 132 8.36 -9.01 -18.74
C SER A 132 7.97 -8.15 -17.53
N THR A 133 8.89 -7.32 -17.05
CA THR A 133 8.72 -6.42 -15.88
C THR A 133 7.53 -5.47 -15.97
N HIS A 134 7.19 -5.00 -17.17
CA HIS A 134 6.10 -4.05 -17.39
C HIS A 134 4.71 -4.70 -17.36
N ASN A 135 4.63 -5.99 -17.74
CA ASN A 135 3.38 -6.75 -17.62
C ASN A 135 3.08 -7.07 -16.16
N GLU A 136 4.10 -7.34 -15.35
CA GLU A 136 3.93 -7.54 -13.91
C GLU A 136 3.44 -6.25 -13.22
N ALA A 137 3.97 -5.09 -13.61
CA ALA A 137 3.47 -3.79 -13.12
C ALA A 137 1.97 -3.58 -13.43
N LEU A 138 1.56 -3.92 -14.65
CA LEU A 138 0.16 -3.81 -15.06
C LEU A 138 -0.73 -4.80 -14.29
N ALA A 139 -0.25 -6.02 -14.02
CA ALA A 139 -0.97 -6.98 -13.18
C ALA A 139 -1.18 -6.44 -11.75
N VAL A 140 -0.12 -5.89 -11.13
CA VAL A 140 -0.20 -5.25 -9.82
C VAL A 140 -1.19 -4.09 -9.83
N ALA A 141 -1.15 -3.22 -10.84
CA ALA A 141 -2.10 -2.11 -10.97
C ALA A 141 -3.55 -2.60 -11.05
N ARG A 142 -3.83 -3.63 -11.84
CA ARG A 142 -5.16 -4.23 -11.95
C ARG A 142 -5.63 -4.85 -10.64
N GLN A 143 -4.72 -5.47 -9.89
CA GLN A 143 -5.03 -5.99 -8.56
C GLN A 143 -5.41 -4.84 -7.60
N ILE A 144 -4.67 -3.73 -7.60
CA ILE A 144 -4.96 -2.54 -6.80
C ILE A 144 -6.31 -1.93 -7.19
N LEU A 145 -6.59 -1.86 -8.48
CA LEU A 145 -7.85 -1.33 -9.02
C LEU A 145 -9.03 -2.27 -8.78
N GLY A 146 -8.79 -3.56 -8.55
CA GLY A 146 -9.81 -4.60 -8.41
C GLY A 146 -10.39 -5.05 -9.75
N THR A 147 -9.65 -4.83 -10.85
CA THR A 147 -10.05 -5.18 -12.22
C THR A 147 -9.42 -6.49 -12.71
N GLU A 148 -8.53 -7.09 -11.91
CA GLU A 148 -7.94 -8.39 -12.23
C GLU A 148 -8.99 -9.51 -12.14
N VAL A 149 -9.21 -10.23 -13.25
CA VAL A 149 -10.09 -11.41 -13.28
C VAL A 149 -9.33 -12.57 -12.67
N ARG A 150 -9.65 -12.92 -11.43
CA ARG A 150 -9.16 -14.15 -10.81
C ARG A 150 -9.77 -15.36 -11.51
N THR A 151 -9.03 -15.99 -12.41
CA THR A 151 -9.30 -17.39 -12.80
C THR A 151 -9.01 -18.26 -11.59
N ARG A 152 -10.08 -18.77 -10.97
CA ARG A 152 -10.02 -19.81 -9.93
C ARG A 152 -9.91 -21.19 -10.57
#